data_AF-A0A1T4K901-F1
#
_entry.id   AF-A0A1T4K901-F1
#
_cell.length_a   1.000
_cell.length_b   1.000
_cell.length_c   1.000
_cell.angle_alpha   90.00
_cell.angle_beta   90.00
_cell.angle_gamma   90.00
#
_symmetry.space_group_name_H-M   'P 1'
#
loop_
_entity.id
_entity.type
_entity.pdbx_description
1 polymer ?
#
loop_
_entity_poly.entity_id
_entity_poly.type
_entity_poly.pdbx_seq_one_letter_code
_entity_poly.pdbx_strand_id
1 'polypeptide(L)'
;MGSATLIGVAGSDANTCNFPGCDRPVPRGSAPGRPPEYCDLPEHTRWRAWRERQRLQQEAQAAQEEQASRHDDEERADHAPSTSRDTPQGPVTTARPSGDSTPVTTARLRADELLVRFAVQSEQLAATLTAAARTFAEMSDPANAEAQVEAARVDAARRIAEADAARLEAENLRRAAEQARRAAEESASSAISAAGSAERMADEALSTRDTAVAERDTALAAAERARRERDDALAERDTTAREAARRIQAAEEEATRRLAEERKRATDELAQIKAEAAAEQGRLEERLAEETRARDEASRRADRAEFAAERAEAAAAGLRAERDRLSADLERVRRAAQEEGDRLRGEAEERSRSAAATLAEVKEAAAQRLAAVEDARAQAIRRAERAEAQLDDALAELKRLRAAAAAAPPPAAPE
;
A
#
# COMPACT_ATOMS: atom_id res chain seq x y z
N MET A 1 3.32 89.34 -29.65
CA MET A 1 3.72 87.95 -29.38
C MET A 1 2.65 87.37 -28.48
N GLY A 2 1.85 86.38 -28.80
CA GLY A 2 1.75 85.48 -29.94
C GLY A 2 0.71 84.45 -29.52
N SER A 3 -0.30 84.27 -30.35
CA SER A 3 -1.45 83.37 -30.28
C SER A 3 -1.23 82.03 -29.57
N ALA A 4 -2.28 81.52 -28.90
CA ALA A 4 -3.04 80.37 -29.43
C ALA A 4 -4.19 79.97 -28.50
N THR A 5 -5.41 80.26 -28.96
CA THR A 5 -6.65 79.56 -28.60
C THR A 5 -6.58 78.14 -29.18
N LEU A 6 -6.78 77.11 -28.36
CA LEU A 6 -7.10 75.76 -28.82
C LEU A 6 -8.34 75.26 -28.08
N ILE A 7 -9.51 75.61 -28.63
CA ILE A 7 -10.75 74.87 -28.46
C ILE A 7 -10.64 73.68 -29.41
N GLY A 8 -10.26 72.53 -28.87
CA GLY A 8 -10.29 71.26 -29.59
C GLY A 8 -11.73 70.76 -29.66
N VAL A 9 -12.34 70.89 -30.84
CA VAL A 9 -13.55 70.16 -31.25
C VAL A 9 -13.20 68.67 -31.25
N ALA A 10 -13.58 67.95 -30.20
CA ALA A 10 -13.58 66.49 -30.20
C ALA A 10 -14.72 66.03 -31.11
N GLY A 11 -14.35 65.53 -32.29
CA GLY A 11 -15.28 64.97 -33.27
C GLY A 11 -16.18 63.91 -32.64
N SER A 12 -17.48 64.05 -32.90
CA SER A 12 -18.59 63.19 -32.51
C SER A 12 -18.53 61.79 -33.14
N ASP A 13 -17.53 60.99 -32.80
CA ASP A 13 -17.57 59.53 -33.05
C ASP A 13 -18.27 58.83 -31.88
N ALA A 14 -19.49 59.24 -31.56
CA ALA A 14 -20.31 58.50 -30.63
C ALA A 14 -20.79 57.23 -31.34
N ASN A 15 -20.12 56.10 -31.09
CA ASN A 15 -20.59 54.80 -31.59
C ASN A 15 -22.07 54.65 -31.19
N THR A 16 -22.93 54.44 -32.17
CA THR A 16 -24.35 54.16 -31.96
C THR A 16 -24.54 52.75 -31.43
N CYS A 17 -25.58 52.55 -30.64
CA CYS A 17 -25.92 51.27 -30.04
C CYS A 17 -26.11 50.19 -31.12
N ASN A 18 -25.43 49.04 -31.00
CA ASN A 18 -25.53 47.94 -31.97
C ASN A 18 -26.81 47.07 -31.81
N PHE A 19 -27.88 47.66 -31.28
CA PHE A 19 -29.20 47.02 -31.13
C PHE A 19 -30.08 47.43 -32.32
N PRO A 20 -30.72 46.49 -33.05
CA PRO A 20 -31.54 46.82 -34.22
C PRO A 20 -32.59 47.90 -33.92
N GLY A 21 -32.56 49.01 -34.66
CA GLY A 21 -33.51 50.12 -34.49
C GLY A 21 -33.22 51.10 -33.35
N CYS A 22 -32.02 51.06 -32.74
CA CYS A 22 -31.61 52.01 -31.70
C CYS A 22 -30.49 52.93 -32.16
N ASP A 23 -30.77 54.24 -32.24
CA ASP A 23 -29.79 55.27 -32.62
C ASP A 23 -29.14 55.98 -31.41
N ARG A 24 -29.33 55.45 -30.19
CA ARG A 24 -28.76 56.08 -29.00
C ARG A 24 -27.23 55.96 -28.98
N PRO A 25 -26.51 57.01 -28.59
CA PRO A 25 -25.06 56.96 -28.44
C PRO A 25 -24.66 56.04 -27.28
N VAL A 26 -23.59 55.28 -27.46
CA VAL A 26 -23.00 54.44 -26.41
C VAL A 26 -22.07 55.28 -25.55
N PRO A 27 -22.25 55.32 -24.22
CA PRO A 27 -21.36 56.09 -23.36
C PRO A 27 -19.95 55.51 -23.36
N ARG A 28 -18.96 56.39 -23.54
CA ARG A 28 -17.56 56.02 -23.41
C ARG A 28 -17.22 55.86 -21.94
N GLY A 29 -17.06 54.61 -21.49
CA GLY A 29 -16.48 54.34 -20.17
C GLY A 29 -15.06 54.90 -20.10
N SER A 30 -14.73 55.64 -19.06
CA SER A 30 -13.41 56.25 -18.83
C SER A 30 -12.31 55.25 -18.44
N ALA A 31 -12.59 53.94 -18.52
CA ALA A 31 -11.66 52.87 -18.19
C ALA A 31 -10.86 52.43 -19.43
N PRO A 32 -9.55 52.14 -19.30
CA PRO A 32 -8.76 51.58 -20.38
C PRO A 32 -9.29 50.18 -20.74
N GLY A 33 -10.02 50.08 -21.86
CA GLY A 33 -10.66 48.86 -22.32
C GLY A 33 -11.44 49.07 -23.62
N ARG A 34 -11.92 47.99 -24.23
CA ARG A 34 -12.77 48.05 -25.43
C ARG A 34 -14.08 48.76 -25.07
N PRO A 35 -14.48 49.84 -25.78
CA PRO A 35 -15.71 50.56 -25.48
C PRO A 35 -16.93 49.60 -25.56
N PRO A 36 -17.94 49.80 -24.70
CA PRO A 36 -19.16 49.01 -24.77
C PRO A 36 -19.82 49.15 -26.15
N GLU A 37 -20.52 48.10 -26.60
CA GLU A 37 -21.20 48.07 -27.91
C GLU A 37 -22.69 48.45 -27.83
N TYR A 38 -23.22 48.62 -26.62
CA TYR A 38 -24.64 48.85 -26.35
C TYR A 38 -24.81 50.01 -25.37
N CYS A 39 -25.92 50.77 -25.51
CA CYS A 39 -26.24 51.87 -24.60
C CYS A 39 -26.74 51.37 -23.23
N ASP A 40 -26.89 52.28 -22.27
CA ASP A 40 -27.27 51.97 -20.87
C ASP A 40 -28.71 51.46 -20.66
N LEU A 41 -29.46 51.20 -21.73
CA LEU A 41 -30.78 50.60 -21.60
C LEU A 41 -30.64 49.12 -21.20
N PRO A 42 -31.31 48.67 -20.12
CA PRO A 42 -31.21 47.28 -19.65
C PRO A 42 -31.71 46.25 -20.69
N GLU A 43 -32.53 46.70 -21.64
CA GLU A 43 -33.04 45.89 -22.73
C GLU A 43 -32.02 45.69 -23.87
N HIS A 44 -30.98 46.54 -23.95
CA HIS A 44 -30.01 46.53 -25.05
C HIS A 44 -28.76 45.74 -24.66
N THR A 45 -28.92 44.42 -24.63
CA THR A 45 -27.81 43.49 -24.41
C THR A 45 -27.49 42.72 -25.69
N ARG A 46 -26.26 42.20 -25.79
CA ARG A 46 -25.81 41.38 -26.93
C ARG A 46 -26.75 40.22 -27.26
N TRP A 47 -27.26 39.54 -26.23
CA TRP A 47 -28.15 38.40 -26.41
C TRP A 47 -29.53 38.81 -26.94
N ARG A 48 -30.10 39.92 -26.43
CA ARG A 48 -31.38 40.45 -26.95
C ARG A 48 -31.24 41.00 -28.37
N ALA A 49 -30.12 41.67 -28.68
CA ALA A 49 -29.83 42.13 -30.04
C ALA A 49 -29.70 40.96 -31.02
N TRP A 50 -29.10 39.83 -30.60
CA TRP A 50 -29.05 38.61 -31.40
C TRP A 50 -30.45 38.01 -31.62
N ARG A 51 -31.27 37.90 -30.56
CA ARG A 51 -32.64 37.39 -30.67
C ARG A 51 -33.52 38.26 -31.56
N GLU A 52 -33.38 39.58 -31.47
CA GLU A 52 -34.12 40.53 -32.31
C GLU A 52 -33.68 40.46 -33.78
N ARG A 53 -32.36 40.31 -34.04
CA ARG A 53 -31.87 40.04 -35.40
C ARG A 53 -32.41 38.73 -35.96
N GLN A 54 -32.51 37.68 -35.13
CA GLN A 54 -33.10 36.40 -35.55
C GLN A 54 -34.59 36.54 -35.87
N ARG A 55 -35.35 37.31 -35.08
CA ARG A 55 -36.76 37.62 -35.37
C ARG A 55 -36.92 38.37 -36.69
N LEU A 56 -36.16 39.45 -36.89
CA LEU A 56 -36.19 40.23 -38.13
C LEU A 56 -35.76 39.40 -39.34
N GLN A 57 -34.81 38.48 -39.17
CA GLN A 57 -34.39 37.57 -40.24
C GLN A 57 -35.51 36.60 -40.61
N GLN A 58 -36.25 36.06 -39.63
CA GLN A 58 -37.42 35.21 -39.88
C GLN A 58 -38.55 35.98 -40.57
N GLU A 59 -38.83 37.21 -40.14
CA GLU A 59 -39.83 38.07 -40.79
C GLU A 59 -39.45 38.43 -42.22
N ALA A 60 -38.17 38.73 -42.48
CA ALA A 60 -37.67 38.99 -43.83
C ALA A 60 -37.76 37.75 -44.74
N GLN A 61 -37.48 36.56 -44.21
CA GLN A 61 -37.66 35.30 -44.95
C GLN A 61 -39.12 35.03 -45.28
N ALA A 62 -40.04 35.21 -44.31
CA ALA A 62 -41.47 35.05 -44.54
C ALA A 62 -42.00 36.06 -45.58
N ALA A 63 -41.54 37.31 -45.56
CA ALA A 63 -41.92 38.31 -46.56
C ALA A 63 -41.37 37.98 -47.96
N GLN A 64 -40.17 37.41 -48.06
CA GLN A 64 -39.60 36.94 -49.33
C GLN A 64 -40.37 35.73 -49.89
N GLU A 65 -40.76 34.79 -49.03
CA GLU A 65 -41.61 33.65 -49.42
C GLU A 65 -42.99 34.11 -49.89
N GLU A 66 -43.61 35.09 -49.22
CA GLU A 66 -44.88 35.67 -49.65
C GLU A 66 -44.74 36.40 -51.01
N GLN A 67 -43.65 37.14 -51.22
CA GLN A 67 -43.36 37.78 -52.51
C GLN A 67 -43.14 36.77 -53.64
N ALA A 68 -42.42 35.67 -53.37
CA ALA A 68 -42.23 34.59 -54.34
C ALA A 68 -43.57 33.92 -54.71
N SER A 69 -44.43 33.65 -53.73
CA SER A 69 -45.75 33.06 -53.98
C SER A 69 -46.67 33.96 -54.83
N ARG A 70 -46.58 35.28 -54.66
CA ARG A 70 -47.35 36.24 -55.50
C ARG A 70 -46.84 36.30 -56.93
N HIS A 71 -45.54 36.17 -57.14
CA HIS A 71 -44.93 36.14 -58.48
C HIS A 71 -45.34 34.88 -59.26
N ASP A 72 -45.40 33.72 -58.58
CA ASP A 72 -45.84 32.46 -59.18
C ASP A 72 -47.33 32.48 -59.57
N ASP A 73 -48.17 33.21 -58.83
CA ASP A 73 -49.59 33.40 -59.15
C ASP A 73 -49.82 34.37 -60.33
N GLU A 74 -48.94 35.39 -60.51
CA GLU A 74 -48.99 36.32 -61.65
C GLU A 74 -48.57 35.65 -62.97
N GLU A 75 -47.53 34.82 -62.98
CA GLU A 75 -47.09 34.10 -64.19
C GLU A 75 -48.12 33.07 -64.69
N ARG A 76 -48.97 32.54 -63.80
CA ARG A 76 -50.02 31.57 -64.14
C ARG A 76 -51.27 32.21 -64.75
N ALA A 77 -51.47 33.52 -64.59
CA ALA A 77 -52.61 34.25 -65.15
C ALA A 77 -52.43 34.60 -66.65
N ASP A 78 -51.19 34.66 -67.14
CA ASP A 78 -50.89 35.08 -68.53
C ASP A 78 -50.87 33.94 -69.57
N HIS A 79 -51.10 32.69 -69.18
CA HIS A 79 -51.08 31.53 -70.07
C HIS A 79 -52.46 30.83 -70.18
N ALA A 80 -53.44 31.53 -70.77
CA ALA A 80 -54.72 30.96 -71.19
C ALA A 80 -54.77 30.77 -72.73
N PRO A 81 -55.04 29.57 -73.28
CA PRO A 81 -55.06 29.35 -74.72
C PRO A 81 -56.41 29.75 -75.35
N SER A 82 -56.35 30.69 -76.29
CA SER A 82 -57.44 31.07 -77.19
C SER A 82 -57.54 30.09 -78.37
N THR A 83 -58.74 29.59 -78.66
CA THR A 83 -59.03 28.76 -79.85
C THR A 83 -59.91 29.56 -80.81
N SER A 84 -59.44 29.80 -82.03
CA SER A 84 -60.21 30.43 -83.10
C SER A 84 -60.18 29.59 -84.38
N ARG A 85 -61.38 29.30 -84.90
CA ARG A 85 -61.67 28.77 -86.25
C ARG A 85 -61.38 29.83 -87.31
N ASP A 86 -60.96 29.43 -88.52
CA ASP A 86 -61.74 29.72 -89.75
C ASP A 86 -61.26 29.01 -91.05
N THR A 87 -62.23 28.33 -91.69
CA THR A 87 -62.61 28.13 -93.11
C THR A 87 -61.63 28.25 -94.31
N PRO A 88 -61.75 27.34 -95.31
CA PRO A 88 -61.38 27.60 -96.72
C PRO A 88 -62.57 27.47 -97.72
N GLN A 89 -62.56 28.30 -98.79
CA GLN A 89 -63.50 28.25 -99.93
C GLN A 89 -62.75 27.96 -101.25
N GLY A 90 -63.33 27.09 -102.09
CA GLY A 90 -62.87 26.77 -103.45
C GLY A 90 -63.75 27.39 -104.56
N PRO A 91 -63.35 27.26 -105.85
CA PRO A 91 -64.05 27.87 -107.00
C PRO A 91 -64.78 26.83 -107.89
N VAL A 92 -65.67 27.27 -108.81
CA VAL A 92 -65.82 26.81 -110.23
C VAL A 92 -66.92 27.59 -111.00
N THR A 93 -66.59 27.82 -112.28
CA THR A 93 -67.17 28.47 -113.50
C THR A 93 -68.48 27.80 -114.05
N THR A 94 -69.44 28.45 -114.76
CA THR A 94 -69.52 28.61 -116.24
C THR A 94 -70.89 29.12 -116.79
N ALA A 95 -70.81 29.90 -117.89
CA ALA A 95 -71.60 29.92 -119.15
C ALA A 95 -73.00 30.61 -119.34
N ARG A 96 -73.07 31.39 -120.46
CA ARG A 96 -74.17 32.05 -121.24
C ARG A 96 -74.81 31.04 -122.27
N PRO A 97 -75.79 31.32 -123.20
CA PRO A 97 -76.21 32.56 -123.90
C PRO A 97 -77.73 32.73 -124.30
N SER A 98 -77.96 33.69 -125.22
CA SER A 98 -79.11 34.43 -125.81
C SER A 98 -80.20 33.71 -126.67
N GLY A 99 -81.35 34.39 -126.95
CA GLY A 99 -81.91 34.58 -128.33
C GLY A 99 -83.39 34.24 -128.68
N ASP A 100 -84.20 35.27 -129.00
CA ASP A 100 -85.35 35.54 -129.93
C ASP A 100 -86.26 34.47 -130.64
N SER A 101 -87.58 34.80 -130.88
CA SER A 101 -88.18 35.17 -132.22
C SER A 101 -89.72 34.93 -132.51
N THR A 102 -90.43 36.00 -133.00
CA THR A 102 -91.47 36.11 -134.11
C THR A 102 -92.93 35.51 -134.03
N PRO A 103 -93.94 35.82 -134.92
CA PRO A 103 -93.93 36.52 -136.25
C PRO A 103 -95.07 37.52 -136.67
N VAL A 104 -94.69 38.47 -137.55
CA VAL A 104 -95.22 38.99 -138.86
C VAL A 104 -96.71 39.35 -139.12
N THR A 105 -96.95 40.61 -139.56
CA THR A 105 -97.77 41.05 -140.74
C THR A 105 -97.55 42.57 -140.96
N THR A 106 -97.45 43.19 -142.14
CA THR A 106 -97.07 42.82 -143.51
C THR A 106 -96.96 44.14 -144.31
N ALA A 107 -95.84 44.33 -145.01
CA ALA A 107 -95.69 45.05 -146.28
C ALA A 107 -95.91 46.58 -146.40
N ARG A 108 -96.41 47.33 -145.39
CA ARG A 108 -96.52 48.81 -145.47
C ARG A 108 -95.62 49.60 -144.51
N LEU A 109 -95.15 48.98 -143.43
CA LEU A 109 -94.13 49.54 -142.53
C LEU A 109 -92.70 49.47 -143.10
N ARG A 110 -92.49 48.76 -144.21
CA ARG A 110 -91.17 48.37 -144.70
C ARG A 110 -90.32 49.52 -145.25
N ALA A 111 -90.89 50.63 -145.70
CA ALA A 111 -90.11 51.77 -146.20
C ALA A 111 -89.68 52.72 -145.06
N ASP A 112 -90.58 53.03 -144.13
CA ASP A 112 -90.26 53.83 -142.92
C ASP A 112 -89.42 53.04 -141.91
N GLU A 113 -89.64 51.74 -141.75
CA GLU A 113 -88.79 50.88 -140.91
C GLU A 113 -87.43 50.66 -141.56
N LEU A 114 -87.31 50.66 -142.90
CA LEU A 114 -86.01 50.66 -143.56
C LEU A 114 -85.29 52.00 -143.39
N LEU A 115 -85.99 53.14 -143.37
CA LEU A 115 -85.37 54.44 -143.12
C LEU A 115 -84.99 54.63 -141.64
N VAL A 116 -85.82 54.17 -140.69
CA VAL A 116 -85.49 54.16 -139.25
C VAL A 116 -84.40 53.13 -138.94
N ARG A 117 -84.43 51.92 -139.52
CA ARG A 117 -83.29 50.97 -139.40
C ARG A 117 -82.05 51.51 -140.08
N PHE A 118 -82.15 52.17 -141.22
CA PHE A 118 -80.97 52.75 -141.86
C PHE A 118 -80.43 53.91 -141.03
N ALA A 119 -81.28 54.75 -140.43
CA ALA A 119 -80.85 55.81 -139.52
C ALA A 119 -80.22 55.25 -138.23
N VAL A 120 -80.85 54.27 -137.59
CA VAL A 120 -80.32 53.57 -136.40
C VAL A 120 -79.06 52.78 -136.74
N GLN A 121 -78.99 52.11 -137.89
CA GLN A 121 -77.77 51.44 -138.36
C GLN A 121 -76.69 52.44 -138.75
N SER A 122 -77.03 53.60 -139.30
CA SER A 122 -76.08 54.68 -139.61
C SER A 122 -75.56 55.31 -138.34
N GLU A 123 -76.39 55.48 -137.33
CA GLU A 123 -76.03 56.02 -136.02
C GLU A 123 -75.27 54.99 -135.18
N GLN A 124 -75.61 53.71 -135.27
CA GLN A 124 -74.80 52.62 -134.71
C GLN A 124 -73.47 52.49 -135.46
N LEU A 125 -73.44 52.55 -136.79
CA LEU A 125 -72.18 52.59 -137.55
C LEU A 125 -71.38 53.83 -137.19
N ALA A 126 -72.01 55.00 -137.06
CA ALA A 126 -71.35 56.22 -136.65
C ALA A 126 -70.84 56.12 -135.21
N ALA A 127 -71.60 55.55 -134.26
CA ALA A 127 -71.17 55.33 -132.89
C ALA A 127 -70.06 54.29 -132.80
N THR A 128 -70.12 53.23 -133.61
CA THR A 128 -69.09 52.18 -133.67
C THR A 128 -67.84 52.70 -134.35
N LEU A 129 -67.95 53.48 -135.43
CA LEU A 129 -66.84 54.15 -136.10
C LEU A 129 -66.26 55.27 -135.23
N THR A 130 -67.07 55.97 -134.43
CA THR A 130 -66.60 56.99 -133.46
C THR A 130 -65.94 56.34 -132.26
N ALA A 131 -66.45 55.20 -131.77
CA ALA A 131 -65.83 54.42 -130.71
C ALA A 131 -64.53 53.78 -131.21
N ALA A 132 -64.53 53.17 -132.40
CA ALA A 132 -63.34 52.64 -133.04
C ALA A 132 -62.34 53.76 -133.33
N ALA A 133 -62.77 54.92 -133.82
CA ALA A 133 -61.90 56.08 -134.03
C ALA A 133 -61.35 56.63 -132.71
N ARG A 134 -62.11 56.57 -131.60
CA ARG A 134 -61.62 56.94 -130.26
C ARG A 134 -60.61 55.93 -129.76
N THR A 135 -60.86 54.62 -129.91
CA THR A 135 -59.90 53.57 -129.56
C THR A 135 -58.65 53.63 -130.44
N PHE A 136 -58.79 53.90 -131.74
CA PHE A 136 -57.66 54.12 -132.64
C PHE A 136 -56.94 55.42 -132.31
N ALA A 137 -57.64 56.49 -131.93
CA ALA A 137 -57.01 57.72 -131.46
C ALA A 137 -56.28 57.49 -130.13
N GLU A 138 -56.84 56.74 -129.19
CA GLU A 138 -56.20 56.36 -127.92
C GLU A 138 -55.01 55.41 -128.11
N MET A 139 -55.05 54.53 -129.13
CA MET A 139 -53.94 53.65 -129.50
C MET A 139 -52.89 54.34 -130.38
N SER A 140 -53.28 55.36 -131.14
CA SER A 140 -52.39 56.16 -132.02
C SER A 140 -51.92 57.46 -131.37
N ASP A 141 -52.40 57.77 -130.16
CA ASP A 141 -51.94 58.87 -129.34
C ASP A 141 -50.65 58.44 -128.63
N PRO A 142 -49.48 58.96 -129.07
CA PRO A 142 -48.22 58.63 -128.43
C PRO A 142 -48.22 59.00 -126.95
N ALA A 143 -48.97 60.02 -126.52
CA ALA A 143 -49.02 60.43 -125.12
C ALA A 143 -49.71 59.39 -124.22
N ASN A 144 -50.76 58.73 -124.71
CA ASN A 144 -51.44 57.65 -123.96
C ASN A 144 -50.58 56.38 -123.89
N ALA A 145 -49.89 56.02 -124.99
CA ALA A 145 -48.95 54.90 -124.99
C ALA A 145 -47.75 55.17 -124.06
N GLU A 146 -47.19 56.38 -124.08
CA GLU A 146 -46.14 56.81 -123.15
C GLU A 146 -46.63 56.77 -121.70
N ALA A 147 -47.84 57.28 -121.41
CA ALA A 147 -48.41 57.23 -120.07
C ALA A 147 -48.63 55.79 -119.56
N GLN A 148 -49.07 54.86 -120.42
CA GLN A 148 -49.22 53.45 -120.06
C GLN A 148 -47.88 52.76 -119.83
N VAL A 149 -46.87 53.07 -120.66
CA VAL A 149 -45.51 52.55 -120.49
C VAL A 149 -44.87 53.11 -119.21
N GLU A 150 -45.04 54.40 -118.92
CA GLU A 150 -44.55 55.01 -117.68
C GLU A 150 -45.28 54.47 -116.45
N ALA A 151 -46.60 54.27 -116.52
CA ALA A 151 -47.34 53.61 -115.44
C ALA A 151 -46.86 52.17 -115.21
N ALA A 152 -46.62 51.41 -116.28
CA ALA A 152 -46.06 50.06 -116.19
C ALA A 152 -44.62 50.05 -115.67
N ARG A 153 -43.80 51.04 -116.04
CA ARG A 153 -42.44 51.24 -115.52
C ARG A 153 -42.46 51.56 -114.02
N VAL A 154 -43.36 52.42 -113.57
CA VAL A 154 -43.53 52.77 -112.15
C VAL A 154 -44.04 51.58 -111.35
N ASP A 155 -45.02 50.82 -111.84
CA ASP A 155 -45.50 49.61 -111.14
C ASP A 155 -44.43 48.52 -111.11
N ALA A 156 -43.68 48.32 -112.21
CA ALA A 156 -42.54 47.40 -112.23
C ALA A 156 -41.45 47.82 -111.24
N ALA A 157 -41.10 49.11 -111.20
CA ALA A 157 -40.14 49.66 -110.23
C ALA A 157 -40.62 49.45 -108.79
N ARG A 158 -41.92 49.65 -108.52
CA ARG A 158 -42.53 49.39 -107.20
C ARG A 158 -42.46 47.92 -106.82
N ARG A 159 -42.82 47.00 -107.72
CA ARG A 159 -42.73 45.55 -107.46
C ARG A 159 -41.29 45.09 -107.25
N ILE A 160 -40.33 45.64 -108.00
CA ILE A 160 -38.90 45.37 -107.79
C ILE A 160 -38.49 45.87 -106.40
N ALA A 161 -38.87 47.07 -106.00
CA ALA A 161 -38.57 47.62 -104.68
C ALA A 161 -39.22 46.82 -103.54
N GLU A 162 -40.48 46.38 -103.68
CA GLU A 162 -41.17 45.51 -102.73
C GLU A 162 -40.50 44.14 -102.63
N ALA A 163 -40.10 43.54 -103.75
CA ALA A 163 -39.36 42.28 -103.78
C ALA A 163 -37.96 42.40 -103.16
N ASP A 164 -37.25 43.49 -103.41
CA ASP A 164 -35.96 43.78 -102.79
C ASP A 164 -36.09 44.02 -101.29
N ALA A 165 -37.14 44.73 -100.84
CA ALA A 165 -37.44 44.93 -99.43
C ALA A 165 -37.74 43.60 -98.73
N ALA A 166 -38.60 42.76 -99.31
CA ALA A 166 -38.93 41.43 -98.78
C ALA A 166 -37.70 40.50 -98.73
N ARG A 167 -36.84 40.56 -99.76
CA ARG A 167 -35.56 39.82 -99.78
C ARG A 167 -34.64 40.30 -98.66
N LEU A 168 -34.49 41.61 -98.48
CA LEU A 168 -33.66 42.19 -97.41
C LEU A 168 -34.20 41.81 -96.02
N GLU A 169 -35.52 41.84 -95.83
CA GLU A 169 -36.17 41.41 -94.59
C GLU A 169 -35.94 39.93 -94.31
N ALA A 170 -36.12 39.05 -95.31
CA ALA A 170 -35.84 37.63 -95.18
C ALA A 170 -34.36 37.35 -94.86
N GLU A 171 -33.44 38.11 -95.47
CA GLU A 171 -32.02 38.03 -95.13
C GLU A 171 -31.74 38.50 -93.70
N ASN A 172 -32.37 39.58 -93.25
CA ASN A 172 -32.24 40.09 -91.88
C ASN A 172 -32.78 39.06 -90.87
N LEU A 173 -33.96 38.48 -91.12
CA LEU A 173 -34.53 37.41 -90.29
C LEU A 173 -33.62 36.18 -90.25
N ARG A 174 -33.05 35.77 -91.39
CA ARG A 174 -32.08 34.67 -91.44
C ARG A 174 -30.84 34.98 -90.61
N ARG A 175 -30.30 36.20 -90.70
CA ARG A 175 -29.13 36.64 -89.89
C ARG A 175 -29.48 36.66 -88.40
N ALA A 176 -30.66 37.16 -88.03
CA ALA A 176 -31.13 37.16 -86.65
C ALA A 176 -31.30 35.73 -86.10
N ALA A 177 -31.89 34.82 -86.87
CA ALA A 177 -32.03 33.41 -86.49
C ALA A 177 -30.68 32.71 -86.35
N GLU A 178 -29.73 32.97 -87.25
CA GLU A 178 -28.36 32.46 -87.18
C GLU A 178 -27.62 33.00 -85.94
N GLN A 179 -27.78 34.29 -85.61
CA GLN A 179 -27.23 34.89 -84.39
C GLN A 179 -27.85 34.28 -83.13
N ALA A 180 -29.17 34.09 -83.09
CA ALA A 180 -29.86 33.43 -81.98
C ALA A 180 -29.40 31.97 -81.80
N ARG A 181 -29.20 31.23 -82.90
CA ARG A 181 -28.64 29.87 -82.85
C ARG A 181 -27.23 29.87 -82.27
N ARG A 182 -26.36 30.78 -82.73
CA ARG A 182 -25.00 30.89 -82.18
C ARG A 182 -24.99 31.24 -80.70
N ALA A 183 -25.84 32.18 -80.27
CA ALA A 183 -25.97 32.52 -78.85
C ALA A 183 -26.46 31.31 -78.02
N ALA A 184 -27.40 30.52 -78.54
CA ALA A 184 -27.86 29.30 -77.88
C ALA A 184 -26.77 28.22 -77.83
N GLU A 185 -26.00 28.03 -78.91
CA GLU A 185 -24.85 27.11 -78.96
C GLU A 185 -23.75 27.53 -77.97
N GLU A 186 -23.43 28.82 -77.90
CA GLU A 186 -22.49 29.39 -76.92
C GLU A 186 -22.99 29.19 -75.47
N SER A 187 -24.27 29.46 -75.21
CA SER A 187 -24.89 29.22 -73.90
C SER A 187 -24.88 27.74 -73.52
N ALA A 188 -25.14 26.83 -74.47
CA ALA A 188 -25.08 25.39 -74.24
C ALA A 188 -23.65 24.91 -73.95
N SER A 189 -22.66 25.40 -74.71
CA SER A 189 -21.24 25.12 -74.49
C SER A 189 -20.77 25.61 -73.12
N SER A 190 -21.21 26.80 -72.72
CA SER A 190 -20.95 27.36 -71.38
C SER A 190 -21.58 26.49 -70.29
N ALA A 191 -22.84 26.06 -70.45
CA ALA A 191 -23.53 25.20 -69.49
C ALA A 191 -22.85 23.82 -69.35
N ILE A 192 -22.42 23.20 -70.46
CA ILE A 192 -21.67 21.94 -70.45
C ILE A 192 -20.33 22.12 -69.72
N SER A 193 -19.63 23.22 -69.97
CA SER A 193 -18.35 23.52 -69.30
C SER A 193 -18.53 23.73 -67.80
N ALA A 194 -19.60 24.42 -67.40
CA ALA A 194 -19.96 24.63 -65.99
C ALA A 194 -20.33 23.31 -65.29
N ALA A 195 -21.16 22.47 -65.94
CA ALA A 195 -21.53 21.15 -65.43
C ALA A 195 -20.31 20.25 -65.24
N GLY A 196 -19.43 20.16 -66.24
CA GLY A 196 -18.20 19.39 -66.13
C GLY A 196 -17.24 19.93 -65.07
N SER A 197 -17.23 21.24 -64.81
CA SER A 197 -16.48 21.80 -63.67
C SER A 197 -17.09 21.43 -62.33
N ALA A 198 -18.42 21.42 -62.22
CA ALA A 198 -19.13 21.00 -61.01
C ALA A 198 -18.90 19.52 -60.69
N GLU A 199 -18.90 18.66 -61.71
CA GLU A 199 -18.56 17.24 -61.57
C GLU A 199 -17.15 17.04 -61.03
N ARG A 200 -16.15 17.72 -61.60
CA ARG A 200 -14.76 17.64 -61.10
C ARG A 200 -14.63 18.12 -59.65
N MET A 201 -15.32 19.21 -59.28
CA MET A 201 -15.34 19.69 -57.89
C MET A 201 -16.00 18.68 -56.95
N ALA A 202 -17.07 18.00 -57.38
CA ALA A 202 -17.72 16.96 -56.61
C ALA A 202 -16.81 15.72 -56.43
N ASP A 203 -16.15 15.27 -57.48
CA ASP A 203 -15.20 14.16 -57.42
C ASP A 203 -14.01 14.46 -56.50
N GLU A 204 -13.47 15.67 -56.56
CA GLU A 204 -12.40 16.12 -55.67
C GLU A 204 -12.85 16.19 -54.20
N ALA A 205 -14.07 16.68 -53.95
CA ALA A 205 -14.65 16.72 -52.61
C ALA A 205 -14.90 15.31 -52.05
N LEU A 206 -15.38 14.38 -52.87
CA LEU A 206 -15.58 12.98 -52.50
C LEU A 206 -14.24 12.30 -52.21
N SER A 207 -13.23 12.50 -53.05
CA SER A 207 -11.87 11.96 -52.84
C SER A 207 -11.24 12.49 -51.55
N THR A 208 -11.40 13.79 -51.27
CA THR A 208 -10.94 14.42 -50.02
C THR A 208 -11.66 13.82 -48.80
N ARG A 209 -12.98 13.64 -48.89
CA ARG A 209 -13.77 13.01 -47.81
C ARG A 209 -13.30 11.58 -47.55
N ASP A 210 -13.13 10.78 -48.60
CA ASP A 210 -12.76 9.37 -48.47
C ASP A 210 -11.36 9.22 -47.87
N THR A 211 -10.43 10.11 -48.24
CA THR A 211 -9.10 10.21 -47.62
C THR A 211 -9.22 10.53 -46.13
N ALA A 212 -10.01 11.54 -45.76
CA ALA A 212 -10.21 11.92 -44.34
C ALA A 212 -10.87 10.79 -43.53
N VAL A 213 -11.79 10.03 -44.12
CA VAL A 213 -12.40 8.84 -43.48
C VAL A 213 -11.36 7.74 -43.27
N ALA A 214 -10.52 7.46 -44.26
CA ALA A 214 -9.45 6.47 -44.15
C ALA A 214 -8.41 6.86 -43.07
N GLU A 215 -8.05 8.15 -42.98
CA GLU A 215 -7.17 8.68 -41.95
C GLU A 215 -7.81 8.54 -40.55
N ARG A 216 -9.09 8.89 -40.41
CA ARG A 216 -9.85 8.71 -39.16
C ARG A 216 -9.86 7.25 -38.73
N ASP A 217 -10.14 6.32 -39.63
CA ASP A 217 -10.23 4.90 -39.32
C ASP A 217 -8.85 4.33 -38.93
N THR A 218 -7.79 4.80 -39.58
CA THR A 218 -6.41 4.48 -39.20
C THR A 218 -6.07 4.99 -37.79
N ALA A 219 -6.48 6.23 -37.47
CA ALA A 219 -6.28 6.83 -36.15
C ALA A 219 -7.07 6.10 -35.06
N LEU A 220 -8.32 5.69 -35.34
CA LEU A 220 -9.14 4.91 -34.42
C LEU A 220 -8.51 3.53 -34.15
N ALA A 221 -8.07 2.83 -35.20
CA ALA A 221 -7.38 1.55 -35.05
C ALA A 221 -6.07 1.68 -34.24
N ALA A 222 -5.32 2.77 -34.43
CA ALA A 222 -4.13 3.05 -33.64
C ALA A 222 -4.47 3.34 -32.17
N ALA A 223 -5.53 4.10 -31.91
CA ALA A 223 -5.99 4.40 -30.55
C ALA A 223 -6.50 3.13 -29.84
N GLU A 224 -7.16 2.22 -30.53
CA GLU A 224 -7.58 0.93 -29.98
C GLU A 224 -6.40 0.04 -29.63
N ARG A 225 -5.39 -0.05 -30.51
CA ARG A 225 -4.14 -0.78 -30.21
C ARG A 225 -3.45 -0.22 -28.97
N ALA A 226 -3.29 1.11 -28.90
CA ALA A 226 -2.68 1.76 -27.73
C ALA A 226 -3.47 1.52 -26.43
N ARG A 227 -4.81 1.44 -26.49
CA ARG A 227 -5.62 1.07 -25.32
C ARG A 227 -5.38 -0.37 -24.89
N ARG A 228 -5.36 -1.32 -25.82
CA ARG A 228 -5.07 -2.73 -25.52
C ARG A 228 -3.69 -2.90 -24.91
N GLU A 229 -2.66 -2.29 -25.51
CA GLU A 229 -1.28 -2.31 -24.98
C GLU A 229 -1.21 -1.74 -23.56
N ARG A 230 -1.92 -0.63 -23.29
CA ARG A 230 -2.00 -0.06 -21.93
C ARG A 230 -2.71 -1.02 -20.96
N ASP A 231 -3.82 -1.61 -21.36
CA ASP A 231 -4.61 -2.49 -20.50
C ASP A 231 -3.82 -3.80 -20.20
N ASP A 232 -3.10 -4.34 -21.19
CA ASP A 232 -2.17 -5.46 -21.03
C ASP A 232 -1.02 -5.10 -20.06
N ALA A 233 -0.40 -3.93 -20.23
CA ALA A 233 0.66 -3.45 -19.35
C ALA A 233 0.17 -3.25 -17.90
N LEU A 234 -1.07 -2.77 -17.71
CA LEU A 234 -1.69 -2.65 -16.39
C LEU A 234 -1.94 -4.03 -15.76
N ALA A 235 -2.41 -5.00 -16.55
CA ALA A 235 -2.62 -6.38 -16.09
C ALA A 235 -1.29 -7.07 -15.69
N GLU A 236 -0.22 -6.86 -16.46
CA GLU A 236 1.13 -7.35 -16.13
C GLU A 236 1.66 -6.72 -14.85
N ARG A 237 1.53 -5.39 -14.70
CA ARG A 237 1.92 -4.66 -13.49
C ARG A 237 1.17 -5.19 -12.27
N ASP A 238 -0.14 -5.37 -12.38
CA ASP A 238 -0.98 -5.83 -11.27
C ASP A 238 -0.65 -7.29 -10.88
N THR A 239 -0.33 -8.13 -11.86
CA THR A 239 0.15 -9.51 -11.61
C THR A 239 1.48 -9.49 -10.87
N THR A 240 2.44 -8.71 -11.35
CA THR A 240 3.75 -8.52 -10.71
C THR A 240 3.62 -7.98 -9.28
N ALA A 241 2.73 -7.00 -9.07
CA ALA A 241 2.48 -6.44 -7.76
C ALA A 241 1.90 -7.47 -6.78
N ARG A 242 0.95 -8.31 -7.23
CA ARG A 242 0.40 -9.41 -6.42
C ARG A 242 1.45 -10.46 -6.09
N GLU A 243 2.32 -10.80 -7.03
CA GLU A 243 3.44 -11.72 -6.79
C GLU A 243 4.45 -11.16 -5.79
N ALA A 244 4.84 -9.89 -5.95
CA ALA A 244 5.72 -9.20 -5.01
C ALA A 244 5.11 -9.16 -3.61
N ALA A 245 3.82 -8.82 -3.48
CA ALA A 245 3.11 -8.83 -2.20
C ALA A 245 3.12 -10.24 -1.55
N ARG A 246 2.86 -11.30 -2.32
CA ARG A 246 2.95 -12.68 -1.83
C ARG A 246 4.36 -13.04 -1.35
N ARG A 247 5.40 -12.61 -2.05
CA ARG A 247 6.81 -12.86 -1.65
C ARG A 247 7.17 -12.11 -0.37
N ILE A 248 6.72 -10.87 -0.22
CA ILE A 248 6.91 -10.08 1.01
C ILE A 248 6.22 -10.76 2.18
N GLN A 249 4.94 -11.11 2.04
CA GLN A 249 4.19 -11.79 3.09
C GLN A 249 4.86 -13.11 3.51
N ALA A 250 5.27 -13.95 2.54
CA ALA A 250 5.97 -15.20 2.83
C ALA A 250 7.29 -14.97 3.57
N ALA A 251 8.05 -13.92 3.20
CA ALA A 251 9.28 -13.56 3.88
C ALA A 251 9.04 -13.04 5.31
N GLU A 252 7.97 -12.27 5.53
CA GLU A 252 7.57 -11.79 6.86
C GLU A 252 7.12 -12.93 7.78
N GLU A 253 6.33 -13.87 7.27
CA GLU A 253 5.90 -15.07 7.99
C GLU A 253 7.10 -15.94 8.36
N GLU A 254 8.04 -16.14 7.42
CA GLU A 254 9.28 -16.88 7.68
C GLU A 254 10.16 -16.19 8.72
N ALA A 255 10.34 -14.87 8.62
CA ALA A 255 11.11 -14.09 9.58
C ALA A 255 10.48 -14.14 10.98
N THR A 256 9.16 -14.03 11.07
CA THR A 256 8.41 -14.13 12.33
C THR A 256 8.57 -15.52 12.96
N ARG A 257 8.48 -16.58 12.16
CA ARG A 257 8.71 -17.96 12.62
C ARG A 257 10.14 -18.15 13.13
N ARG A 258 11.15 -17.70 12.39
CA ARG A 258 12.57 -17.79 12.82
C ARG A 258 12.80 -17.02 14.12
N LEU A 259 12.24 -15.82 14.26
CA LEU A 259 12.33 -15.04 15.50
C LEU A 259 11.63 -15.74 16.68
N ALA A 260 10.48 -16.38 16.45
CA ALA A 260 9.79 -17.14 17.49
C ALA A 260 10.59 -18.38 17.93
N GLU A 261 11.20 -19.10 16.98
CA GLU A 261 12.07 -20.25 17.26
C GLU A 261 13.33 -19.83 18.04
N GLU A 262 14.01 -18.76 17.63
CA GLU A 262 15.19 -18.25 18.34
C GLU A 262 14.84 -17.74 19.74
N ARG A 263 13.70 -17.04 19.90
CA ARG A 263 13.22 -16.63 21.22
C ARG A 263 12.97 -17.84 22.11
N LYS A 264 12.32 -18.88 21.57
CA LYS A 264 12.05 -20.12 22.32
C LYS A 264 13.37 -20.80 22.73
N ARG A 265 14.33 -20.93 21.81
CA ARG A 265 15.67 -21.48 22.12
C ARG A 265 16.34 -20.68 23.24
N ALA A 266 16.36 -19.35 23.14
CA ALA A 266 16.94 -18.50 24.17
C ALA A 266 16.21 -18.63 25.52
N THR A 267 14.87 -18.76 25.54
CA THR A 267 14.14 -19.00 26.78
C THR A 267 14.44 -20.36 27.39
N ASP A 268 14.55 -21.41 26.56
CA ASP A 268 14.86 -22.77 26.99
C ASP A 268 16.30 -22.85 27.53
N GLU A 269 17.27 -22.23 26.86
CA GLU A 269 18.67 -22.11 27.31
C GLU A 269 18.77 -21.35 28.64
N LEU A 270 18.08 -20.20 28.77
CA LEU A 270 18.06 -19.46 30.02
C LEU A 270 17.42 -20.26 31.16
N ALA A 271 16.38 -21.04 30.87
CA ALA A 271 15.76 -21.93 31.87
C ALA A 271 16.73 -23.04 32.29
N GLN A 272 17.46 -23.63 31.34
CA GLN A 272 18.48 -24.64 31.62
C GLN A 272 19.61 -24.07 32.49
N ILE A 273 20.19 -22.92 32.10
CA ILE A 273 21.26 -22.26 32.87
C ILE A 273 20.79 -21.95 34.30
N LYS A 274 19.56 -21.46 34.46
CA LYS A 274 18.99 -21.20 35.80
C LYS A 274 18.83 -22.48 36.61
N ALA A 275 18.39 -23.57 36.00
CA ALA A 275 18.24 -24.85 36.67
C ALA A 275 19.61 -25.44 37.08
N GLU A 276 20.62 -25.35 36.22
CA GLU A 276 21.99 -25.76 36.50
C GLU A 276 22.59 -24.93 37.63
N ALA A 277 22.46 -23.60 37.57
CA ALA A 277 22.94 -22.70 38.63
C ALA A 277 22.24 -22.96 39.98
N ALA A 278 20.92 -23.19 39.98
CA ALA A 278 20.19 -23.52 41.19
C ALA A 278 20.63 -24.89 41.77
N ALA A 279 20.90 -25.87 40.91
CA ALA A 279 21.42 -27.16 41.34
C ALA A 279 22.84 -27.05 41.91
N GLU A 280 23.72 -26.26 41.29
CA GLU A 280 25.06 -25.99 41.82
C GLU A 280 25.02 -25.25 43.15
N GLN A 281 24.16 -24.23 43.27
CA GLN A 281 23.96 -23.52 44.52
C GLN A 281 23.49 -24.47 45.63
N GLY A 282 22.52 -25.35 45.33
CA GLY A 282 22.08 -26.39 46.27
C GLY A 282 23.20 -27.33 46.71
N ARG A 283 24.06 -27.78 45.78
CA ARG A 283 25.24 -28.61 46.11
C ARG A 283 26.25 -27.86 46.98
N LEU A 284 26.46 -26.57 46.73
CA LEU A 284 27.38 -25.75 47.53
C LEU A 284 26.83 -25.50 48.94
N GLU A 285 25.53 -25.23 49.07
CA GLU A 285 24.85 -25.09 50.35
C GLU A 285 24.90 -26.39 51.16
N GLU A 286 24.67 -27.54 50.51
CA GLU A 286 24.79 -28.87 51.14
C GLU A 286 26.22 -29.12 51.63
N ARG A 287 27.23 -28.90 50.79
CA ARG A 287 28.65 -29.02 51.18
C ARG A 287 29.00 -28.09 52.34
N LEU A 288 28.53 -26.85 52.31
CA LEU A 288 28.76 -25.90 53.40
C LEU A 288 28.10 -26.37 54.70
N ALA A 289 26.89 -26.92 54.61
CA ALA A 289 26.19 -27.49 55.77
C ALA A 289 26.93 -28.73 56.31
N GLU A 290 27.45 -29.60 55.45
CA GLU A 290 28.28 -30.75 55.84
C GLU A 290 29.58 -30.30 56.52
N GLU A 291 30.31 -29.35 55.93
CA GLU A 291 31.53 -28.79 56.52
C GLU A 291 31.25 -28.12 57.88
N THR A 292 30.12 -27.40 57.99
CA THR A 292 29.69 -26.79 59.25
C THR A 292 29.40 -27.87 60.31
N ARG A 293 28.64 -28.92 59.95
CA ARG A 293 28.38 -30.05 60.85
C ARG A 293 29.66 -30.77 61.27
N ALA A 294 30.58 -31.01 60.32
CA ALA A 294 31.86 -31.65 60.58
C ALA A 294 32.72 -30.79 61.54
N ARG A 295 32.73 -29.47 61.35
CA ARG A 295 33.38 -28.51 62.25
C ARG A 295 32.76 -28.54 63.64
N ASP A 296 31.44 -28.52 63.75
CA ASP A 296 30.74 -28.58 65.04
C ASP A 296 30.99 -29.91 65.77
N GLU A 297 31.04 -31.03 65.04
CA GLU A 297 31.41 -32.33 65.60
C GLU A 297 32.88 -32.39 66.04
N ALA A 298 33.79 -31.78 65.26
CA ALA A 298 35.18 -31.65 65.64
C ALA A 298 35.35 -30.78 66.89
N SER A 299 34.64 -29.64 66.98
CA SER A 299 34.62 -28.78 68.17
C SER A 299 34.10 -29.56 69.37
N ARG A 300 32.94 -30.23 69.25
CA ARG A 300 32.39 -31.04 70.34
C ARG A 300 33.30 -32.19 70.75
N ARG A 301 34.08 -32.78 69.82
CA ARG A 301 35.11 -33.78 70.15
C ARG A 301 36.28 -33.17 70.92
N ALA A 302 36.72 -31.98 70.51
CA ALA A 302 37.77 -31.23 71.21
C ALA A 302 37.32 -30.88 72.63
N ASP A 303 36.12 -30.30 72.81
CA ASP A 303 35.57 -29.94 74.12
C ASP A 303 35.47 -31.17 75.04
N ARG A 304 35.03 -32.33 74.50
CA ARG A 304 34.98 -33.59 75.26
C ARG A 304 36.36 -34.10 75.64
N ALA A 305 37.33 -33.96 74.74
CA ALA A 305 38.71 -34.39 74.99
C ALA A 305 39.37 -33.50 76.05
N GLU A 306 39.14 -32.19 75.99
CA GLU A 306 39.59 -31.21 76.99
C GLU A 306 38.96 -31.52 78.35
N PHE A 307 37.64 -31.66 78.44
CA PHE A 307 36.97 -32.02 79.68
C PHE A 307 37.45 -33.37 80.25
N ALA A 308 37.70 -34.36 79.38
CA ALA A 308 38.26 -35.65 79.80
C ALA A 308 39.70 -35.51 80.30
N ALA A 309 40.52 -34.65 79.66
CA ALA A 309 41.88 -34.35 80.10
C ALA A 309 41.88 -33.63 81.46
N GLU A 310 41.06 -32.60 81.64
CA GLU A 310 40.88 -31.90 82.92
C GLU A 310 40.46 -32.87 84.03
N ARG A 311 39.50 -33.76 83.76
CA ARG A 311 39.09 -34.80 84.72
C ARG A 311 40.21 -35.79 85.02
N ALA A 312 40.99 -36.20 84.03
CA ALA A 312 42.13 -37.10 84.21
C ALA A 312 43.24 -36.43 85.03
N GLU A 313 43.52 -35.15 84.79
CA GLU A 313 44.46 -34.35 85.57
C GLU A 313 44.00 -34.17 87.02
N ALA A 314 42.72 -33.85 87.23
CA ALA A 314 42.14 -33.76 88.57
C ALA A 314 42.19 -35.10 89.31
N ALA A 315 41.88 -36.22 88.63
CA ALA A 315 42.01 -37.56 89.19
C ALA A 315 43.48 -37.90 89.51
N ALA A 316 44.41 -37.58 88.62
CA ALA A 316 45.84 -37.78 88.84
C ALA A 316 46.36 -36.93 90.01
N ALA A 317 45.90 -35.69 90.15
CA ALA A 317 46.20 -34.84 91.30
C ALA A 317 45.62 -35.41 92.60
N GLY A 318 44.39 -35.93 92.55
CA GLY A 318 43.75 -36.65 93.66
C GLY A 318 44.56 -37.87 94.10
N LEU A 319 44.95 -38.73 93.15
CA LEU A 319 45.79 -39.91 93.41
C LEU A 319 47.18 -39.54 93.95
N ARG A 320 47.78 -38.45 93.47
CA ARG A 320 49.05 -37.94 94.04
C ARG A 320 48.87 -37.48 95.48
N ALA A 321 47.80 -36.73 95.76
CA ALA A 321 47.50 -36.28 97.13
C ALA A 321 47.20 -37.46 98.08
N GLU A 322 46.50 -38.50 97.61
CA GLU A 322 46.29 -39.73 98.37
C GLU A 322 47.59 -40.48 98.61
N ARG A 323 48.43 -40.64 97.58
CA ARG A 323 49.78 -41.23 97.72
C ARG A 323 50.61 -40.46 98.75
N ASP A 324 50.59 -39.13 98.71
CA ASP A 324 51.36 -38.29 99.63
C ASP A 324 50.84 -38.41 101.06
N ARG A 325 49.51 -38.47 101.26
CA ARG A 325 48.91 -38.81 102.55
C ARG A 325 49.32 -40.18 103.03
N LEU A 326 49.16 -41.23 102.21
CA LEU A 326 49.54 -42.60 102.57
C LEU A 326 51.04 -42.73 102.86
N SER A 327 51.89 -41.97 102.16
CA SER A 327 53.33 -41.93 102.42
C SER A 327 53.63 -41.26 103.76
N ALA A 328 52.98 -40.13 104.06
CA ALA A 328 53.10 -39.46 105.35
C ALA A 328 52.55 -40.33 106.50
N ASP A 329 51.49 -41.09 106.27
CA ASP A 329 50.92 -42.03 107.23
C ASP A 329 51.88 -43.20 107.49
N LEU A 330 52.46 -43.78 106.44
CA LEU A 330 53.50 -44.80 106.54
C LEU A 330 54.73 -44.30 107.29
N GLU A 331 55.17 -43.06 107.05
CA GLU A 331 56.24 -42.45 107.83
C GLU A 331 55.89 -42.30 109.31
N ARG A 332 54.66 -41.89 109.64
CA ARG A 332 54.19 -41.81 111.02
C ARG A 332 54.17 -43.19 111.69
N VAL A 333 53.67 -44.22 111.00
CA VAL A 333 53.68 -45.60 111.49
C VAL A 333 55.10 -46.13 111.68
N ARG A 334 56.02 -45.84 110.74
CA ARG A 334 57.43 -46.24 110.85
C ARG A 334 58.12 -45.56 112.03
N ARG A 335 57.88 -44.26 112.25
CA ARG A 335 58.41 -43.54 113.42
C ARG A 335 57.86 -44.13 114.72
N ALA A 336 56.55 -44.34 114.81
CA ALA A 336 55.93 -44.97 115.98
C ALA A 336 56.47 -46.38 116.24
N ALA A 337 56.69 -47.19 115.19
CA ALA A 337 57.27 -48.52 115.31
C ALA A 337 58.76 -48.48 115.72
N GLN A 338 59.53 -47.48 115.27
CA GLN A 338 60.91 -47.27 115.72
C GLN A 338 60.95 -46.85 117.18
N GLU A 339 60.13 -45.89 117.60
CA GLU A 339 60.01 -45.45 118.99
C GLU A 339 59.62 -46.62 119.91
N GLU A 340 58.68 -47.45 119.48
CA GLU A 340 58.27 -48.67 120.19
C GLU A 340 59.39 -49.72 120.23
N GLY A 341 60.13 -49.89 119.13
CA GLY A 341 61.30 -50.78 119.09
C GLY A 341 62.46 -50.32 119.96
N ASP A 342 62.67 -49.01 120.08
CA ASP A 342 63.66 -48.40 120.96
C ASP A 342 63.24 -48.55 122.43
N ARG A 343 61.94 -48.37 122.73
CA ARG A 343 61.37 -48.64 124.06
C ARG A 343 61.56 -50.10 124.47
N LEU A 344 61.20 -51.05 123.60
CA LEU A 344 61.34 -52.48 123.87
C LEU A 344 62.80 -52.91 124.01
N ARG A 345 63.73 -52.30 123.26
CA ARG A 345 65.18 -52.52 123.44
C ARG A 345 65.67 -51.99 124.79
N GLY A 346 65.25 -50.79 125.18
CA GLY A 346 65.55 -50.24 126.51
C GLY A 346 65.06 -51.15 127.63
N GLU A 347 63.82 -51.64 127.54
CA GLU A 347 63.27 -52.60 128.51
C GLU A 347 64.04 -53.94 128.53
N ALA A 348 64.46 -54.45 127.37
CA ALA A 348 65.24 -55.68 127.28
C ALA A 348 66.65 -55.54 127.90
N GLU A 349 67.31 -54.41 127.68
CA GLU A 349 68.61 -54.09 128.29
C GLU A 349 68.49 -53.92 129.81
N GLU A 350 67.41 -53.32 130.29
CA GLU A 350 67.12 -53.20 131.71
C GLU A 350 66.84 -54.55 132.37
N ARG A 351 66.04 -55.41 131.72
CA ARG A 351 65.83 -56.80 132.14
C ARG A 351 67.12 -57.60 132.15
N SER A 352 67.99 -57.43 131.15
CA SER A 352 69.29 -58.09 131.08
C SER A 352 70.23 -57.64 132.21
N ARG A 353 70.29 -56.33 132.50
CA ARG A 353 71.04 -55.79 133.64
C ARG A 353 70.53 -56.31 134.98
N SER A 354 69.21 -56.38 135.15
CA SER A 354 68.58 -56.94 136.36
C SER A 354 68.83 -58.44 136.50
N ALA A 355 68.75 -59.20 135.40
CA ALA A 355 69.08 -60.62 135.36
C ALA A 355 70.57 -60.89 135.65
N ALA A 356 71.48 -60.04 135.16
CA ALA A 356 72.91 -60.14 135.46
C ALA A 356 73.21 -59.84 136.94
N ALA A 357 72.54 -58.85 137.53
CA ALA A 357 72.67 -58.52 138.95
C ALA A 357 72.17 -59.66 139.85
N THR A 358 71.00 -60.22 139.55
CA THR A 358 70.46 -61.38 140.29
C THR A 358 71.32 -62.63 140.12
N LEU A 359 71.89 -62.87 138.94
CA LEU A 359 72.81 -63.98 138.74
C LEU A 359 74.12 -63.81 139.55
N ALA A 360 74.61 -62.57 139.69
CA ALA A 360 75.77 -62.26 140.53
C ALA A 360 75.47 -62.52 142.01
N GLU A 361 74.33 -62.08 142.52
CA GLU A 361 73.87 -62.37 143.90
C GLU A 361 73.72 -63.88 144.15
N VAL A 362 73.15 -64.63 143.20
CA VAL A 362 73.00 -66.09 143.31
C VAL A 362 74.37 -66.79 143.32
N LYS A 363 75.33 -66.33 142.51
CA LYS A 363 76.69 -66.88 142.51
C LYS A 363 77.41 -66.61 143.83
N GLU A 364 77.24 -65.42 144.39
CA GLU A 364 77.85 -65.05 145.67
C GLU A 364 77.23 -65.84 146.83
N ALA A 365 75.90 -65.99 146.85
CA ALA A 365 75.20 -66.84 147.82
C ALA A 365 75.59 -68.33 147.68
N ALA A 366 75.81 -68.82 146.46
CA ALA A 366 76.28 -70.18 146.21
C ALA A 366 77.72 -70.39 146.69
N ALA A 367 78.62 -69.42 146.46
CA ALA A 367 79.99 -69.46 146.97
C ALA A 367 80.02 -69.48 148.50
N GLN A 368 79.19 -68.67 149.16
CA GLN A 368 79.04 -68.66 150.62
C GLN A 368 78.51 -69.99 151.16
N ARG A 369 77.55 -70.63 150.47
CA ARG A 369 77.03 -71.96 150.84
C ARG A 369 78.08 -73.06 150.66
N LEU A 370 78.89 -72.99 149.59
CA LEU A 370 79.95 -73.97 149.35
C LEU A 370 81.04 -73.88 150.44
N ALA A 371 81.44 -72.66 150.81
CA ALA A 371 82.38 -72.43 151.90
C ALA A 371 81.85 -72.96 153.25
N ALA A 372 80.55 -72.76 153.54
CA ALA A 372 79.92 -73.30 154.75
C ALA A 372 79.88 -74.84 154.78
N VAL A 373 79.68 -75.49 153.63
CA VAL A 373 79.70 -76.96 153.51
C VAL A 373 81.12 -77.52 153.66
N GLU A 374 82.13 -76.84 153.13
CA GLU A 374 83.54 -77.21 153.31
C GLU A 374 83.96 -77.10 154.78
N ASP A 375 83.53 -76.05 155.47
CA ASP A 375 83.78 -75.88 156.91
C ASP A 375 83.08 -76.98 157.73
N ALA A 376 81.84 -77.33 157.40
CA ALA A 376 81.11 -78.43 158.03
C ALA A 376 81.81 -79.79 157.81
N ARG A 377 82.35 -80.02 156.60
CA ARG A 377 83.14 -81.22 156.28
C ARG A 377 84.44 -81.27 157.08
N ALA A 378 85.17 -80.15 157.20
CA ALA A 378 86.38 -80.07 158.02
C ALA A 378 86.08 -80.29 159.52
N GLN A 379 84.92 -79.86 160.01
CA GLN A 379 84.46 -80.15 161.37
C GLN A 379 84.05 -81.62 161.56
N ALA A 380 83.47 -82.27 160.54
CA ALA A 380 83.10 -83.68 160.57
C ALA A 380 84.34 -84.59 160.60
N ILE A 381 85.36 -84.28 159.79
CA ILE A 381 86.65 -85.01 159.79
C ILE A 381 87.31 -84.92 161.17
N ARG A 382 87.37 -83.73 161.78
CA ARG A 382 87.91 -83.56 163.14
C ARG A 382 87.09 -84.26 164.24
N ARG A 383 85.81 -84.57 164.00
CA ARG A 383 85.01 -85.41 164.92
C ARG A 383 85.28 -86.89 164.70
N ALA A 384 85.44 -87.32 163.45
CA ALA A 384 85.81 -88.69 163.11
C ALA A 384 87.21 -89.05 163.66
N GLU A 385 88.20 -88.16 163.50
CA GLU A 385 89.56 -88.36 164.04
C GLU A 385 89.57 -88.48 165.58
N ARG A 386 88.70 -87.72 166.28
CA ARG A 386 88.53 -87.86 167.74
C ARG A 386 87.82 -89.15 168.13
N ALA A 387 86.85 -89.59 167.34
CA ALA A 387 86.15 -90.84 167.58
C ALA A 387 87.06 -92.05 167.35
N GLU A 388 87.94 -92.00 166.33
CA GLU A 388 88.98 -93.03 166.11
C GLU A 388 89.99 -93.07 167.26
N ALA A 389 90.48 -91.92 167.73
CA ALA A 389 91.36 -91.86 168.89
C ALA A 389 90.71 -92.46 170.16
N GLN A 390 89.41 -92.21 170.38
CA GLN A 390 88.66 -92.77 171.50
C GLN A 390 88.42 -94.29 171.35
N LEU A 391 88.29 -94.80 170.12
CA LEU A 391 88.14 -96.22 169.85
C LEU A 391 89.45 -96.99 170.05
N ASP A 392 90.57 -96.38 169.66
CA ASP A 392 91.91 -96.93 169.88
C ASP A 392 92.26 -96.99 171.37
N ASP A 393 91.90 -95.95 172.15
CA ASP A 393 92.04 -95.97 173.62
C ASP A 393 91.16 -97.05 174.27
N ALA A 394 89.91 -97.21 173.82
CA ALA A 394 89.00 -98.25 174.33
C ALA A 394 89.46 -99.68 173.98
N LEU A 395 90.06 -99.88 172.80
CA LEU A 395 90.64 -101.16 172.39
C LEU A 395 91.93 -101.49 173.16
N ALA A 396 92.73 -100.47 173.51
CA ALA A 396 93.88 -100.63 174.39
C ALA A 396 93.45 -101.03 175.82
N GLU A 397 92.36 -100.45 176.34
CA GLU A 397 91.79 -100.75 177.65
C GLU A 397 91.20 -102.18 177.71
N LEU A 398 90.52 -102.63 176.65
CA LEU A 398 90.04 -104.01 176.51
C LEU A 398 91.18 -105.04 176.48
N LYS A 399 92.32 -104.69 175.86
CA LYS A 399 93.54 -105.51 175.85
C LYS A 399 94.15 -105.63 177.25
N ARG A 400 94.14 -104.54 178.04
CA ARG A 400 94.59 -104.54 179.46
C ARG A 400 93.67 -105.37 180.34
N LEU A 401 92.35 -105.24 180.19
CA LEU A 401 91.37 -105.98 180.99
C LEU A 401 91.35 -107.48 180.67
N ARG A 402 91.60 -107.89 179.41
CA ARG A 402 91.80 -109.31 179.06
C ARG A 402 93.10 -109.89 179.59
N ALA A 403 94.18 -109.11 179.64
CA ALA A 403 95.43 -109.53 180.27
C ALA A 403 95.29 -109.65 181.81
N ALA A 404 94.43 -108.83 182.43
CA ALA A 404 94.13 -108.89 183.86
C ALA A 404 93.19 -110.05 184.25
N ALA A 405 92.30 -110.49 183.35
CA ALA A 405 91.46 -111.67 183.57
C ALA A 405 92.23 -113.00 183.48
N ALA A 406 93.46 -113.00 182.94
CA ALA A 406 94.32 -114.17 182.85
C ALA A 406 95.09 -114.51 184.16
N ALA A 407 94.80 -113.83 185.29
CA ALA A 407 95.61 -113.93 186.51
C ALA A 407 94.83 -114.10 187.84
N ALA A 408 93.63 -114.70 187.86
CA ALA A 408 92.89 -114.94 189.12
C ALA A 408 92.31 -116.38 189.24
N PRO A 409 92.51 -117.10 190.37
CA PRO A 409 92.04 -118.48 190.61
C PRO A 409 90.68 -118.56 191.39
N PRO A 410 90.08 -119.75 191.54
CA PRO A 410 88.62 -119.98 191.38
C PRO A 410 87.81 -120.15 192.68
N PRO A 411 86.47 -120.11 192.57
CA PRO A 411 85.55 -120.81 193.50
C PRO A 411 84.71 -121.90 192.78
N ALA A 412 84.47 -123.02 193.47
CA ALA A 412 84.13 -124.33 192.92
C ALA A 412 82.69 -124.54 192.37
N ALA A 413 82.50 -125.65 191.64
CA ALA A 413 81.20 -126.28 191.36
C ALA A 413 80.37 -126.46 192.66
N PRO A 414 79.03 -126.62 192.62
CA PRO A 414 78.46 -127.94 192.32
C PRO A 414 77.08 -127.94 191.61
N GLU A 415 76.64 -129.15 191.26
CA GLU A 415 75.28 -129.65 190.91
C GLU A 415 74.61 -129.24 189.58
#